data_AF-A0A6B9TCG6-F1
#
_entry.id   AF-A0A6B9TCG6-F1
#
_cell.length_a   1.000
_cell.length_b   1.000
_cell.length_c   1.000
_cell.angle_alpha   90.00
_cell.angle_beta   90.00
_cell.angle_gamma   90.00
#
_symmetry.space_group_name_H-M   'P 1'
#
loop_
_entity.id
_entity.type
_entity.pdbx_description
1 polymer ?
#
loop_
_entity_poly.entity_id
_entity_poly.type
_entity_poly.pdbx_seq_one_letter_code
_entity_poly.pdbx_strand_id
1 'polypeptide(L)'
;MKKKDIVKLSRRDFERAWLESGRSLKKPHHDMQYPRLRFKAGKSHVLYDTIWMIREAYLRLGFSEMVNPLFIDEEHIYKQFGPEAPAVLDRCFYLGGLPRPDIGLAADKIEMMRDMGIDTDPGRIEKLKDVFRSYKKGDLPGDDLVLEVSEALGVESHDGLRVLERVFPEIQDLEPVAGRTTLRSHMTSGWFISLSSIHDHYRMPLKLFSIDRCFRREQKEDSSHLMTYHSASCVVVDDEVPLDVGKAVAEGLLEHFGFSRFRFRPDEKKSKYYIPGTQTEVYAYHPRLGEWVEIATFGLYSPIALSMYGIDKEVMNLGVGVERVAMVLNQERDVREMVYPQIYSSWSLSDRDIAEMLRINLHPVTSDGRELMERIIETWEAHADAASPCSFEVYSGEFLGRKIKVDAVEVEKNTRLLGPAVWNTIYIHDGNILGVPPGTGLDTELIVRARKEGLNTGIRYMDALAAEAAYRIEEMVVRGDEKVEIRSTIARSLSDLNLTLEDAAMRYITGRDREIDLRGPLFSTITCELKSGR
;
A
#
# COMPACT_ATOMS: atom_id res chain seq x y z
N MET A 1 0.62 42.16 15.06
CA MET A 1 -0.18 43.41 14.91
C MET A 1 -1.56 43.10 14.36
N LYS A 2 -2.58 43.90 14.67
CA LYS A 2 -3.90 43.77 14.04
C LYS A 2 -3.81 44.25 12.59
N LYS A 3 -4.49 43.56 11.66
CA LYS A 3 -4.49 43.88 10.22
C LYS A 3 -4.80 45.36 9.93
N LYS A 4 -5.69 45.97 10.72
CA LYS A 4 -6.05 47.39 10.61
C LYS A 4 -4.89 48.35 10.87
N ASP A 5 -3.95 47.99 11.76
CA ASP A 5 -2.82 48.85 12.13
C ASP A 5 -1.71 48.77 11.09
N ILE A 6 -1.47 47.58 10.52
CA ILE A 6 -0.55 47.39 9.38
C ILE A 6 -1.01 48.22 8.17
N VAL A 7 -2.31 48.19 7.86
CA VAL A 7 -2.89 48.96 6.73
C VAL A 7 -2.82 50.47 6.97
N LYS A 8 -2.92 50.92 8.22
CA LYS A 8 -2.73 52.34 8.56
C LYS A 8 -1.25 52.74 8.43
N LEU A 9 -0.34 51.89 8.89
CA LEU A 9 1.10 52.12 8.82
C LEU A 9 1.57 52.16 7.35
N SER A 10 1.05 51.28 6.49
CA SER A 10 1.46 51.22 5.08
C SER A 10 1.16 52.48 4.28
N ARG A 11 0.14 53.26 4.68
CA ARG A 11 -0.19 54.57 4.09
C ARG A 11 0.78 55.68 4.49
N ARG A 12 1.53 55.48 5.58
CA ARG A 12 2.50 56.45 6.13
C ARG A 12 3.94 56.05 5.78
N ASP A 13 4.25 54.77 5.91
CA ASP A 13 5.56 54.18 5.71
C ASP A 13 5.37 52.73 5.26
N PHE A 14 5.41 52.52 3.94
CA PHE A 14 5.15 51.21 3.34
C PHE A 14 6.24 50.20 3.68
N GLU A 15 7.51 50.61 3.66
CA GLU A 15 8.65 49.72 3.90
C GLU A 15 8.66 49.22 5.34
N ARG A 16 8.44 50.13 6.30
CA ARG A 16 8.29 49.74 7.70
C ARG A 16 7.07 48.86 7.94
N ALA A 17 5.93 49.17 7.32
CA ALA A 17 4.74 48.33 7.42
C ALA A 17 4.98 46.93 6.84
N TRP A 18 5.73 46.84 5.75
CA TRP A 18 6.12 45.57 5.14
C TRP A 18 7.04 44.76 6.07
N LEU A 19 8.10 45.36 6.62
CA LEU A 19 9.01 44.71 7.59
C LEU A 19 8.28 44.27 8.86
N GLU A 20 7.45 45.13 9.45
CA GLU A 20 6.67 44.81 10.66
C GLU A 20 5.59 43.76 10.38
N SER A 21 5.05 43.68 9.17
CA SER A 21 4.12 42.62 8.78
C SER A 21 4.78 41.25 8.74
N GLY A 22 6.07 41.16 8.42
CA GLY A 22 6.85 39.92 8.48
C GLY A 22 6.87 39.31 9.89
N ARG A 23 6.94 40.14 10.93
CA ARG A 23 6.88 39.71 12.35
C ARG A 23 5.54 39.12 12.77
N SER A 24 4.50 39.27 11.94
CA SER A 24 3.18 38.67 12.19
C SER A 24 3.06 37.23 11.68
N LEU A 25 4.04 36.75 10.91
CA LEU A 25 4.09 35.38 10.44
C LEU A 25 4.36 34.45 11.63
N LYS A 26 3.39 33.58 11.94
CA LYS A 26 3.57 32.57 12.98
C LYS A 26 4.44 31.45 12.44
N LYS A 27 5.47 31.05 13.17
CA LYS A 27 6.14 29.78 12.91
C LYS A 27 5.14 28.64 13.16
N PRO A 28 4.91 27.75 12.19
CA PRO A 28 4.03 26.61 12.40
C PRO A 28 4.71 25.60 13.35
N HIS A 29 3.90 24.71 13.93
CA HIS A 29 4.41 23.56 14.70
C HIS A 29 5.46 22.80 13.88
N HIS A 30 6.47 22.21 14.54
CA HIS A 30 7.59 21.56 13.85
C HIS A 30 7.14 20.44 12.89
N ASP A 31 6.09 19.68 13.22
CA ASP A 31 5.49 18.67 12.33
C ASP A 31 4.92 19.26 11.02
N MET A 32 4.50 20.53 11.06
CA MET A 32 3.94 21.26 9.93
C MET A 32 5.02 22.04 9.16
N GLN A 33 6.29 21.75 9.39
CA GLN A 33 7.41 22.32 8.66
C GLN A 33 7.98 21.34 7.65
N TYR A 34 8.52 21.86 6.56
CA TYR A 34 9.31 21.08 5.61
C TYR A 34 10.60 20.58 6.30
N PRO A 35 11.08 19.34 6.04
CA PRO A 35 10.63 18.36 5.04
C PRO A 35 9.51 17.40 5.47
N ARG A 36 9.06 17.46 6.75
CA ARG A 36 7.99 16.61 7.31
C ARG A 36 6.63 16.89 6.65
N LEU A 37 6.32 18.15 6.40
CA LEU A 37 5.14 18.52 5.63
C LEU A 37 5.39 18.26 4.14
N ARG A 38 4.69 17.28 3.56
CA ARG A 38 4.62 17.08 2.11
C ARG A 38 3.24 16.61 1.65
N PHE A 39 3.00 16.79 0.36
CA PHE A 39 1.88 16.16 -0.34
C PHE A 39 2.36 14.86 -0.98
N LYS A 40 1.67 13.76 -0.71
CA LYS A 40 1.90 12.47 -1.38
C LYS A 40 0.83 12.29 -2.45
N ALA A 41 1.25 12.05 -3.69
CA ALA A 41 0.33 11.56 -4.71
C ALA A 41 0.02 10.08 -4.44
N GLY A 42 -1.19 9.64 -4.78
CA GLY A 42 -1.47 8.22 -4.90
C GLY A 42 -0.54 7.59 -5.93
N LYS A 43 -0.12 6.34 -5.69
CA LYS A 43 0.70 5.57 -6.61
C LYS A 43 -0.19 4.55 -7.31
N SER A 44 -0.10 4.48 -8.63
CA SER A 44 -0.70 3.39 -9.40
C SER A 44 0.13 2.12 -9.28
N HIS A 45 -0.49 0.98 -9.59
CA HIS A 45 0.20 -0.28 -9.67
C HIS A 45 0.61 -0.54 -11.12
N VAL A 46 1.86 -0.98 -11.31
CA VAL A 46 2.48 -1.08 -12.63
C VAL A 46 1.74 -2.01 -13.61
N LEU A 47 1.17 -3.10 -13.08
CA LEU A 47 0.31 -4.00 -13.84
C LEU A 47 -0.93 -3.29 -14.42
N TYR A 48 -1.63 -2.49 -13.60
CA TYR A 48 -2.86 -1.81 -14.04
C TYR A 48 -2.55 -0.65 -15.00
N ASP A 49 -1.42 0.02 -14.83
CA ASP A 49 -0.94 1.01 -15.81
C ASP A 49 -0.69 0.33 -17.16
N THR A 50 -0.07 -0.85 -17.15
CA THR A 50 0.16 -1.63 -18.37
C THR A 50 -1.15 -2.11 -19.01
N ILE A 51 -2.12 -2.59 -18.22
CA ILE A 51 -3.46 -2.96 -18.71
C ILE A 51 -4.12 -1.76 -19.39
N TRP A 52 -4.08 -0.59 -18.75
CA TRP A 52 -4.66 0.64 -19.31
C TRP A 52 -3.99 1.04 -20.63
N MET A 53 -2.66 0.96 -20.71
CA MET A 53 -1.94 1.23 -21.95
C MET A 53 -2.29 0.24 -23.07
N ILE A 54 -2.43 -1.05 -22.77
CA ILE A 54 -2.81 -2.07 -23.77
C ILE A 54 -4.25 -1.85 -24.25
N ARG A 55 -5.14 -1.49 -23.33
CA ARG A 55 -6.53 -1.13 -23.65
C ARG A 55 -6.58 0.03 -24.64
N GLU A 56 -5.85 1.10 -24.35
CA GLU A 56 -5.73 2.26 -25.25
C GLU A 56 -5.15 1.86 -26.63
N ALA A 57 -4.15 0.98 -26.66
CA ALA A 57 -3.54 0.53 -27.90
C ALA A 57 -4.55 -0.26 -28.78
N TYR A 58 -5.33 -1.19 -28.21
CA TYR A 58 -6.37 -1.89 -28.96
C TYR A 58 -7.47 -0.96 -29.48
N LEU A 59 -7.93 -0.01 -28.66
CA LEU A 59 -8.94 0.98 -29.06
C LEU A 59 -8.45 1.82 -30.25
N ARG A 60 -7.18 2.25 -30.24
CA ARG A 60 -6.56 2.99 -31.36
C ARG A 60 -6.42 2.16 -32.63
N LEU A 61 -6.27 0.85 -32.52
CA LEU A 61 -6.27 -0.09 -33.65
C LEU A 61 -7.68 -0.40 -34.18
N GLY A 62 -8.72 0.19 -33.59
CA GLY A 62 -10.11 0.04 -34.00
C GLY A 62 -10.78 -1.25 -33.53
N PHE A 63 -10.26 -1.88 -32.46
CA PHE A 63 -10.92 -3.00 -31.81
C PHE A 63 -11.97 -2.52 -30.81
N SER A 64 -13.07 -3.27 -30.69
CA SER A 64 -14.13 -3.04 -29.70
C SER A 64 -13.90 -3.91 -28.46
N GLU A 65 -14.04 -3.30 -27.29
CA GLU A 65 -13.81 -3.95 -26.00
C GLU A 65 -14.98 -4.89 -25.64
N MET A 66 -14.67 -6.09 -25.15
CA MET A 66 -15.62 -7.14 -24.78
C MET A 66 -15.27 -7.75 -23.43
N VAL A 67 -16.26 -8.36 -22.77
CA VAL A 67 -16.09 -9.19 -21.57
C VAL A 67 -16.51 -10.61 -21.90
N ASN A 68 -15.56 -11.54 -21.90
CA ASN A 68 -15.82 -12.94 -22.22
C ASN A 68 -16.17 -13.73 -20.94
N PRO A 69 -16.95 -14.82 -21.06
CA PRO A 69 -17.18 -15.75 -19.94
C PRO A 69 -15.87 -16.22 -19.32
N LEU A 70 -15.82 -16.21 -17.99
CA LEU A 70 -14.66 -16.59 -17.20
C LEU A 70 -14.80 -18.01 -16.62
N PHE A 71 -16.03 -18.35 -16.21
CA PHE A 71 -16.43 -19.70 -15.82
C PHE A 71 -16.83 -20.50 -17.05
N ILE A 72 -16.18 -21.62 -17.29
CA ILE A 72 -16.31 -22.41 -18.51
C ILE A 72 -16.66 -23.85 -18.13
N ASP A 73 -17.82 -24.34 -18.56
CA ASP A 73 -18.11 -25.77 -18.46
C ASP A 73 -17.08 -26.59 -19.27
N GLU A 74 -16.60 -27.70 -18.70
CA GLU A 74 -15.56 -28.52 -19.35
C GLU A 74 -15.95 -29.00 -20.75
N GLU A 75 -17.25 -29.13 -21.05
CA GLU A 75 -17.74 -29.50 -22.38
C GLU A 75 -17.27 -28.52 -23.47
N HIS A 76 -17.12 -27.23 -23.14
CA HIS A 76 -16.57 -26.25 -24.07
C HIS A 76 -15.10 -26.52 -24.40
N ILE A 77 -14.33 -27.05 -23.44
CA ILE A 77 -12.94 -27.44 -23.67
C ILE A 77 -12.90 -28.65 -24.62
N TYR A 78 -13.80 -29.62 -24.45
CA TYR A 78 -13.95 -30.73 -25.39
C TYR A 78 -14.37 -30.27 -26.79
N LYS A 79 -15.28 -29.30 -26.92
CA LYS A 79 -15.66 -28.73 -28.23
C LYS A 79 -14.49 -28.04 -28.94
N GLN A 80 -13.59 -27.42 -28.18
CA GLN A 80 -12.45 -26.65 -28.72
C GLN A 80 -11.24 -27.51 -29.04
N PHE A 81 -10.88 -28.43 -28.14
CA PHE A 81 -9.64 -29.22 -28.20
C PHE A 81 -9.88 -30.67 -28.65
N GLY A 82 -11.14 -31.13 -28.70
CA GLY A 82 -11.48 -32.50 -29.06
C GLY A 82 -10.78 -33.51 -28.15
N PRO A 83 -10.14 -34.57 -28.69
CA PRO A 83 -9.44 -35.57 -27.91
C PRO A 83 -8.26 -35.06 -27.06
N GLU A 84 -7.73 -33.85 -27.32
CA GLU A 84 -6.64 -33.24 -26.54
C GLU A 84 -7.15 -32.61 -25.22
N ALA A 85 -8.47 -32.43 -25.08
CA ALA A 85 -9.08 -31.74 -23.94
C ALA A 85 -8.66 -32.28 -22.56
N PRO A 86 -8.56 -33.60 -22.29
CA PRO A 86 -8.14 -34.10 -20.98
C PRO A 86 -6.75 -33.60 -20.55
N ALA A 87 -5.81 -33.46 -21.49
CA ALA A 87 -4.47 -32.94 -21.19
C ALA A 87 -4.50 -31.43 -20.89
N VAL A 88 -5.44 -30.70 -21.50
CA VAL A 88 -5.64 -29.27 -21.27
C VAL A 88 -6.39 -29.02 -19.96
N LEU A 89 -7.32 -29.90 -19.59
CA LEU A 89 -8.09 -29.79 -18.35
C LEU A 89 -7.22 -30.01 -17.09
N ASP A 90 -6.11 -30.76 -17.18
CA ASP A 90 -5.18 -30.92 -16.05
C ASP A 90 -4.61 -29.59 -15.55
N ARG A 91 -4.39 -28.62 -16.45
CA ARG A 91 -3.92 -27.27 -16.11
C ARG A 91 -5.04 -26.27 -15.80
N CYS A 92 -6.31 -26.70 -15.78
CA CYS A 92 -7.45 -25.86 -15.42
C CYS A 92 -7.82 -26.06 -13.95
N PHE A 93 -8.35 -25.02 -13.31
CA PHE A 93 -8.95 -25.14 -11.98
C PHE A 93 -10.44 -25.48 -12.13
N TYR A 94 -10.88 -26.57 -11.50
CA TYR A 94 -12.30 -26.88 -11.32
C TYR A 94 -12.85 -26.15 -10.11
N LEU A 95 -14.10 -25.71 -10.20
CA LEU A 95 -14.79 -25.10 -9.07
C LEU A 95 -15.35 -26.17 -8.15
N GLY A 96 -15.06 -26.05 -6.86
CA GLY A 96 -15.71 -26.81 -5.80
C GLY A 96 -16.55 -25.91 -4.91
N GLY A 97 -17.65 -26.44 -4.39
CA GLY A 97 -18.49 -25.77 -3.40
C GLY A 97 -18.85 -26.73 -2.28
N LEU A 98 -19.09 -26.19 -1.08
CA LEU A 98 -19.62 -26.99 0.01
C LEU A 98 -21.06 -27.39 -0.31
N PRO A 99 -21.42 -28.69 -0.23
CA PRO A 99 -22.81 -29.09 -0.40
C PRO A 99 -23.65 -28.57 0.76
N ARG A 100 -24.96 -28.42 0.55
CA ARG A 100 -25.90 -28.13 1.65
C ARG A 100 -26.27 -29.46 2.33
N PRO A 101 -25.85 -29.70 3.60
CA PRO A 101 -26.09 -30.96 4.28
C PRO A 101 -27.58 -31.19 4.57
N ASP A 102 -27.92 -32.46 4.75
CA ASP A 102 -29.19 -32.85 5.35
C ASP A 102 -29.05 -32.86 6.88
N ILE A 103 -29.50 -31.81 7.54
CA ILE A 103 -29.37 -31.64 8.99
C ILE A 103 -30.61 -32.24 9.66
N GLY A 104 -30.45 -33.42 10.25
CA GLY A 104 -31.50 -34.06 11.06
C GLY A 104 -31.49 -33.55 12.50
N LEU A 105 -32.69 -33.36 13.09
CA LEU A 105 -32.90 -33.16 14.53
C LEU A 105 -33.34 -34.48 15.18
N ALA A 106 -32.36 -35.31 15.54
CA ALA A 106 -32.59 -36.49 16.35
C ALA A 106 -32.69 -36.14 17.86
N ALA A 107 -33.17 -37.09 18.67
CA ALA A 107 -33.48 -36.85 20.08
C ALA A 107 -32.24 -36.48 20.92
N ASP A 108 -31.08 -37.05 20.57
CA ASP A 108 -29.76 -36.76 21.13
C ASP A 108 -29.38 -35.29 20.93
N LYS A 109 -29.59 -34.73 19.73
CA LYS A 109 -29.31 -33.31 19.45
C LYS A 109 -30.19 -32.35 20.26
N ILE A 110 -31.44 -32.73 20.48
CA ILE A 110 -32.35 -31.96 21.33
C ILE A 110 -31.90 -32.02 22.79
N GLU A 111 -31.44 -33.17 23.26
CA GLU A 111 -30.88 -33.33 24.60
C GLU A 111 -29.61 -32.48 24.79
N MET A 112 -28.70 -32.48 23.82
CA MET A 112 -27.50 -31.64 23.84
C MET A 112 -27.83 -30.13 23.94
N MET A 113 -28.86 -29.66 23.23
CA MET A 113 -29.32 -28.27 23.35
C MET A 113 -29.85 -27.96 24.76
N ARG A 114 -30.60 -28.89 25.38
CA ARG A 114 -31.09 -28.71 26.76
C ARG A 114 -29.96 -28.66 27.77
N ASP A 115 -28.94 -29.52 27.61
CA ASP A 115 -27.75 -29.53 28.47
C ASP A 115 -26.95 -28.21 28.35
N MET A 116 -27.08 -27.51 27.23
CA MET A 116 -26.54 -26.17 27.02
C MET A 116 -27.39 -25.04 27.64
N GLY A 117 -28.51 -25.37 28.29
CA GLY A 117 -29.43 -24.42 28.90
C GLY A 117 -30.41 -23.77 27.93
N ILE A 118 -30.59 -24.34 26.74
CA ILE A 118 -31.46 -23.80 25.69
C ILE A 118 -32.85 -24.40 25.81
N ASP A 119 -33.87 -23.55 25.74
CA ASP A 119 -35.26 -23.98 25.72
C ASP A 119 -35.60 -24.65 24.38
N THR A 120 -36.01 -25.92 24.44
CA THR A 120 -36.33 -26.76 23.29
C THR A 120 -37.82 -27.10 23.25
N ASP A 121 -38.70 -26.12 23.42
CA ASP A 121 -40.13 -26.36 23.27
C ASP A 121 -40.47 -26.86 21.84
N PRO A 122 -41.57 -27.62 21.67
CA PRO A 122 -41.91 -28.18 20.36
C PRO A 122 -42.05 -27.14 19.23
N GLY A 123 -42.42 -25.89 19.54
CA GLY A 123 -42.53 -24.82 18.57
C GLY A 123 -41.18 -24.30 18.09
N ARG A 124 -40.21 -24.09 19.01
CA ARG A 124 -38.82 -23.75 18.65
C ARG A 124 -38.15 -24.85 17.84
N ILE A 125 -38.35 -26.11 18.21
CA ILE A 125 -37.81 -27.25 17.46
C ILE A 125 -38.39 -27.32 16.05
N GLU A 126 -39.68 -27.03 15.86
CA GLU A 126 -40.27 -27.02 14.53
C GLU A 126 -39.73 -25.86 13.68
N LYS A 127 -39.57 -24.66 14.25
CA LYS A 127 -38.91 -23.53 13.58
C LYS A 127 -37.48 -23.88 13.16
N LEU A 128 -36.71 -24.51 14.03
CA LEU A 128 -35.33 -24.90 13.74
C LEU A 128 -35.25 -25.94 12.60
N LYS A 129 -36.20 -26.88 12.54
CA LYS A 129 -36.31 -27.78 11.38
C LYS A 129 -36.63 -27.03 10.09
N ASP A 130 -37.52 -26.05 10.14
CA ASP A 130 -37.85 -25.23 8.96
C ASP A 130 -36.63 -24.45 8.47
N VAL A 131 -35.82 -23.88 9.38
CA VAL A 131 -34.55 -23.23 9.06
C VAL A 131 -33.61 -24.20 8.33
N PHE A 132 -33.37 -25.40 8.86
CA PHE A 132 -32.49 -26.37 8.20
C PHE A 132 -33.05 -26.91 6.88
N ARG A 133 -34.38 -27.04 6.77
CA ARG A 133 -35.03 -27.42 5.51
C ARG A 133 -34.86 -26.32 4.45
N SER A 134 -35.01 -25.06 4.83
CA SER A 134 -34.77 -23.90 3.98
C SER A 134 -33.31 -23.83 3.53
N TYR A 135 -32.39 -24.05 4.46
CA TYR A 135 -30.95 -24.13 4.22
C TYR A 135 -30.58 -25.21 3.21
N LYS A 136 -31.13 -26.42 3.37
CA LYS A 136 -30.91 -27.55 2.46
C LYS A 136 -31.40 -27.25 1.04
N LYS A 137 -32.54 -26.57 0.90
CA LYS A 137 -33.11 -26.19 -0.41
C LYS A 137 -32.33 -25.06 -1.09
N GLY A 138 -31.49 -24.35 -0.34
CA GLY A 138 -30.79 -23.16 -0.82
C GLY A 138 -31.66 -21.89 -0.80
N ASP A 139 -32.85 -21.95 -0.17
CA ASP A 139 -33.72 -20.80 0.04
C ASP A 139 -33.12 -19.85 1.10
N LEU A 140 -32.30 -20.38 2.01
CA LEU A 140 -31.57 -19.64 3.03
C LEU A 140 -30.08 -19.46 2.68
N PRO A 141 -29.56 -18.21 2.65
CA PRO A 141 -28.14 -17.92 2.51
C PRO A 141 -27.29 -18.49 3.66
N GLY A 142 -25.99 -18.71 3.41
CA GLY A 142 -25.09 -19.27 4.43
C GLY A 142 -24.76 -18.30 5.57
N ASP A 143 -24.64 -17.03 5.24
CA ASP A 143 -24.40 -15.90 6.14
C ASP A 143 -25.52 -15.69 7.16
N ASP A 144 -26.76 -16.05 6.79
CA ASP A 144 -27.93 -15.88 7.65
C ASP A 144 -28.18 -17.07 8.58
N LEU A 145 -27.50 -18.21 8.39
CA LEU A 145 -27.80 -19.46 9.12
C LEU A 145 -27.71 -19.29 10.64
N VAL A 146 -26.69 -18.59 11.14
CA VAL A 146 -26.53 -18.37 12.59
C VAL A 146 -27.68 -17.54 13.15
N LEU A 147 -28.07 -16.48 12.43
CA LEU A 147 -29.16 -15.60 12.83
C LEU A 147 -30.48 -16.35 12.89
N GLU A 148 -30.82 -17.08 11.83
CA GLU A 148 -32.07 -17.85 11.75
C GLU A 148 -32.14 -18.96 12.80
N VAL A 149 -31.02 -19.63 13.11
CA VAL A 149 -30.96 -20.61 14.19
C VAL A 149 -31.20 -19.95 15.54
N SER A 150 -30.58 -18.78 15.79
CA SER A 150 -30.80 -18.00 17.01
C SER A 150 -32.25 -17.55 17.15
N GLU A 151 -32.87 -17.03 16.08
CA GLU A 151 -34.27 -16.61 16.08
C GLU A 151 -35.24 -17.78 16.28
N ALA A 152 -34.97 -18.91 15.62
CA ALA A 152 -35.76 -20.13 15.77
C ALA A 152 -35.72 -20.65 17.21
N LEU A 153 -34.56 -20.57 17.86
CA LEU A 153 -34.35 -20.99 19.24
C LEU A 153 -34.65 -19.91 20.27
N GLY A 154 -34.94 -18.67 19.87
CA GLY A 154 -35.17 -17.55 20.78
C GLY A 154 -33.98 -17.26 21.72
N VAL A 155 -32.76 -17.38 21.18
CA VAL A 155 -31.49 -17.14 21.89
C VAL A 155 -30.67 -16.06 21.20
N GLU A 156 -29.66 -15.54 21.89
CA GLU A 156 -28.72 -14.58 21.31
C GLU A 156 -27.82 -15.23 20.22
N SER A 157 -27.24 -14.44 19.32
CA SER A 157 -26.43 -14.93 18.19
C SER A 157 -25.25 -15.82 18.62
N HIS A 158 -24.60 -15.51 19.74
CA HIS A 158 -23.47 -16.29 20.24
C HIS A 158 -23.90 -17.69 20.72
N ASP A 159 -25.12 -17.84 21.25
CA ASP A 159 -25.65 -19.13 21.65
C ASP A 159 -26.11 -19.95 20.44
N GLY A 160 -26.74 -19.32 19.43
CA GLY A 160 -27.08 -20.01 18.18
C GLY A 160 -25.85 -20.53 17.44
N LEU A 161 -24.75 -19.78 17.42
CA LEU A 161 -23.47 -20.25 16.89
C LEU A 161 -22.95 -21.45 17.69
N ARG A 162 -23.01 -21.41 19.02
CA ARG A 162 -22.59 -22.54 19.88
C ARG A 162 -23.43 -23.78 19.63
N VAL A 163 -24.73 -23.62 19.33
CA VAL A 163 -25.58 -24.74 18.92
C VAL A 163 -25.08 -25.34 17.62
N LEU A 164 -24.85 -24.52 16.59
CA LEU A 164 -24.33 -25.01 15.31
C LEU A 164 -23.00 -25.76 15.48
N GLU A 165 -22.07 -25.22 16.26
CA GLU A 165 -20.76 -25.86 16.53
C GLU A 165 -20.88 -27.18 17.29
N ARG A 166 -21.66 -27.22 18.38
CA ARG A 166 -21.64 -28.35 19.32
C ARG A 166 -22.66 -29.42 19.00
N VAL A 167 -23.80 -29.04 18.43
CA VAL A 167 -24.95 -29.92 18.20
C VAL A 167 -25.01 -30.39 16.75
N PHE A 168 -24.49 -29.58 15.82
CA PHE A 168 -24.50 -29.86 14.39
C PHE A 168 -23.09 -29.84 13.78
N PRO A 169 -22.13 -30.63 14.30
CA PRO A 169 -20.74 -30.64 13.82
C PRO A 169 -20.63 -31.04 12.34
N GLU A 170 -21.63 -31.72 11.78
CA GLU A 170 -21.66 -32.09 10.36
C GLU A 170 -21.62 -30.89 9.39
N ILE A 171 -21.91 -29.67 9.87
CA ILE A 171 -21.76 -28.44 9.09
C ILE A 171 -20.28 -28.03 8.99
N GLN A 172 -19.50 -28.30 10.04
CA GLN A 172 -18.06 -28.05 10.08
C GLN A 172 -17.27 -29.07 9.26
N ASP A 173 -17.76 -30.32 9.23
CA ASP A 173 -17.14 -31.43 8.53
C ASP A 173 -17.44 -31.47 7.02
N LEU A 174 -18.10 -30.44 6.46
CA LEU A 174 -18.41 -30.39 5.04
C LEU A 174 -17.15 -30.29 4.19
N GLU A 175 -17.00 -31.23 3.25
CA GLU A 175 -15.95 -31.19 2.24
C GLU A 175 -16.46 -30.57 0.93
N PRO A 176 -15.63 -29.78 0.22
CA PRO A 176 -16.00 -29.20 -1.06
C PRO A 176 -16.13 -30.29 -2.13
N VAL A 177 -17.25 -30.29 -2.85
CA VAL A 177 -17.49 -31.18 -3.98
C VAL A 177 -17.21 -30.42 -5.27
N ALA A 178 -16.31 -30.94 -6.10
CA ALA A 178 -15.99 -30.37 -7.39
C ALA A 178 -17.13 -30.56 -8.40
N GLY A 179 -17.51 -29.47 -9.07
CA GLY A 179 -18.41 -29.49 -10.21
C GLY A 179 -17.67 -29.75 -11.53
N ARG A 180 -18.37 -29.55 -12.66
CA ARG A 180 -17.81 -29.64 -14.02
C ARG A 180 -17.41 -28.29 -14.61
N THR A 181 -17.66 -27.20 -13.86
CA THR A 181 -17.28 -25.85 -14.25
C THR A 181 -15.82 -25.58 -13.91
N THR A 182 -15.10 -25.00 -14.86
CA THR A 182 -13.69 -24.64 -14.75
C THR A 182 -13.50 -23.13 -14.80
N LEU A 183 -12.35 -22.65 -14.35
CA LEU A 183 -11.87 -21.31 -14.67
C LEU A 183 -11.08 -21.37 -15.99
N ARG A 184 -11.33 -20.42 -16.91
CA ARG A 184 -10.63 -20.41 -18.20
C ARG A 184 -9.10 -20.30 -18.00
N SER A 185 -8.35 -21.11 -18.74
CA SER A 185 -6.87 -21.05 -18.75
C SER A 185 -6.30 -20.03 -19.74
N HIS A 186 -7.13 -19.54 -20.66
CA HIS A 186 -6.84 -18.45 -21.60
C HIS A 186 -8.16 -17.88 -22.16
N MET A 187 -8.11 -16.69 -22.77
CA MET A 187 -9.30 -15.99 -23.27
C MET A 187 -10.07 -16.76 -24.35
N THR A 188 -9.39 -17.61 -25.13
CA THR A 188 -9.96 -18.39 -26.25
C THR A 188 -11.22 -19.17 -25.86
N SER A 189 -11.26 -19.76 -24.66
CA SER A 189 -12.42 -20.55 -24.24
C SER A 189 -13.69 -19.72 -24.09
N GLY A 190 -13.55 -18.46 -23.66
CA GLY A 190 -14.64 -17.50 -23.63
C GLY A 190 -14.95 -16.90 -25.01
N TRP A 191 -13.94 -16.72 -25.88
CA TRP A 191 -14.15 -16.20 -27.23
C TRP A 191 -15.10 -17.04 -28.06
N PHE A 192 -14.99 -18.37 -28.06
CA PHE A 192 -15.92 -19.23 -28.80
C PHE A 192 -17.37 -19.05 -28.36
N ILE A 193 -17.62 -18.91 -27.05
CA ILE A 193 -18.97 -18.72 -26.48
C ILE A 193 -19.51 -17.33 -26.85
N SER A 194 -18.69 -16.29 -26.74
CA SER A 194 -19.08 -14.94 -27.13
C SER A 194 -19.40 -14.88 -28.63
N LEU A 195 -18.51 -15.41 -29.48
CA LEU A 195 -18.67 -15.40 -30.93
C LEU A 195 -19.85 -16.21 -31.42
N SER A 196 -20.14 -17.36 -30.80
CA SER A 196 -21.32 -18.16 -31.16
C SER A 196 -22.63 -17.38 -31.07
N SER A 197 -22.65 -16.33 -30.25
CA SER A 197 -23.84 -15.49 -30.03
C SER A 197 -23.88 -14.23 -30.89
N ILE A 198 -22.79 -13.84 -31.57
CA ILE A 198 -22.69 -12.55 -32.26
C ILE A 198 -22.17 -12.61 -33.70
N HIS A 199 -21.55 -13.71 -34.13
CA HIS A 199 -20.88 -13.78 -35.42
C HIS A 199 -21.80 -13.54 -36.63
N ASP A 200 -23.11 -13.71 -36.50
CA ASP A 200 -24.12 -13.53 -37.54
C ASP A 200 -24.99 -12.27 -37.35
N HIS A 201 -24.85 -11.57 -36.22
CA HIS A 201 -25.67 -10.41 -35.86
C HIS A 201 -25.07 -9.06 -36.29
N TYR A 202 -23.80 -9.03 -36.68
CA TYR A 202 -23.06 -7.81 -36.94
C TYR A 202 -22.37 -7.84 -38.30
N ARG A 203 -22.11 -6.64 -38.84
CA ARG A 203 -21.39 -6.47 -40.10
C ARG A 203 -19.91 -6.81 -39.92
N MET A 204 -19.39 -7.63 -40.82
CA MET A 204 -17.96 -7.98 -40.89
C MET A 204 -17.10 -6.86 -41.51
N PRO A 205 -15.79 -6.79 -41.18
CA PRO A 205 -15.09 -7.61 -40.18
C PRO A 205 -15.41 -7.20 -38.74
N LEU A 206 -15.44 -8.18 -37.83
CA LEU A 206 -15.44 -7.92 -36.39
C LEU A 206 -14.01 -7.85 -35.87
N LYS A 207 -13.70 -6.82 -35.09
CA LYS A 207 -12.43 -6.65 -34.37
C LYS A 207 -12.74 -6.47 -32.89
N LEU A 208 -12.52 -7.52 -32.09
CA LEU A 208 -12.90 -7.54 -30.68
C LEU A 208 -11.68 -7.79 -29.81
N PHE A 209 -11.59 -7.14 -28.65
CA PHE A 209 -10.54 -7.40 -27.68
C PHE A 209 -11.09 -7.49 -26.26
N SER A 210 -10.36 -8.17 -25.39
CA SER A 210 -10.65 -8.28 -23.96
C SER A 210 -9.33 -8.42 -23.20
N ILE A 211 -9.19 -7.68 -22.11
CA ILE A 211 -8.03 -7.76 -21.22
C ILE A 211 -8.55 -8.14 -19.85
N ASP A 212 -8.38 -9.40 -19.49
CA ASP A 212 -8.98 -9.93 -18.27
C ASP A 212 -8.22 -11.16 -17.76
N ARG A 213 -8.54 -11.56 -16.53
CA ARG A 213 -7.87 -12.64 -15.82
C ARG A 213 -8.12 -14.01 -16.45
N CYS A 214 -7.08 -14.84 -16.37
CA CYS A 214 -7.07 -16.24 -16.73
C CYS A 214 -6.33 -17.02 -15.63
N PHE A 215 -6.67 -18.30 -15.48
CA PHE A 215 -6.21 -19.13 -14.37
C PHE A 215 -5.59 -20.40 -14.92
N ARG A 216 -4.32 -20.64 -14.59
CA ARG A 216 -3.59 -21.79 -15.10
C ARG A 216 -2.83 -22.44 -13.95
N ARG A 217 -3.14 -23.71 -13.70
CA ARG A 217 -2.45 -24.51 -12.70
C ARG A 217 -1.05 -24.83 -13.22
N GLU A 218 -0.07 -24.16 -12.64
CA GLU A 218 1.35 -24.48 -12.78
C GLU A 218 1.82 -25.31 -11.58
N GLN A 219 2.88 -26.10 -11.73
CA GLN A 219 3.40 -26.91 -10.61
C GLN A 219 3.81 -26.04 -9.42
N LYS A 220 4.35 -24.85 -9.70
CA LYS A 220 4.71 -23.82 -8.73
C LYS A 220 4.75 -22.45 -9.42
N GLU A 221 4.42 -21.39 -8.70
CA GLU A 221 4.68 -20.02 -9.16
C GLU A 221 6.17 -19.69 -9.10
N ASP A 222 6.69 -19.06 -10.16
CA ASP A 222 8.09 -18.71 -10.33
C ASP A 222 8.26 -17.26 -10.80
N SER A 223 9.49 -16.87 -11.16
CA SER A 223 9.81 -15.50 -11.60
C SER A 223 9.09 -15.07 -12.89
N SER A 224 8.45 -16.00 -13.60
CA SER A 224 7.81 -15.80 -14.91
C SER A 224 6.37 -16.31 -15.01
N HIS A 225 5.90 -17.10 -14.04
CA HIS A 225 4.57 -17.71 -14.06
C HIS A 225 3.84 -17.55 -12.72
N LEU A 226 2.58 -17.11 -12.82
CA LEU A 226 1.61 -17.05 -11.73
C LEU A 226 0.43 -17.97 -12.05
N MET A 227 -0.28 -18.46 -11.03
CA MET A 227 -1.49 -19.25 -11.22
C MET A 227 -2.65 -18.41 -11.78
N THR A 228 -2.62 -17.09 -11.56
CA THR A 228 -3.55 -16.13 -12.16
C THR A 228 -2.75 -15.09 -12.93
N TYR A 229 -3.13 -14.82 -14.17
CA TYR A 229 -2.48 -13.84 -15.03
C TYR A 229 -3.51 -13.08 -15.86
N HIS A 230 -3.13 -12.00 -16.52
CA HIS A 230 -4.00 -11.25 -17.42
C HIS A 230 -3.63 -11.57 -18.87
N SER A 231 -4.64 -11.98 -19.63
CA SER A 231 -4.51 -12.17 -21.06
C SER A 231 -5.10 -10.94 -21.76
N ALA A 232 -4.26 -10.21 -22.47
CA ALA A 232 -4.67 -9.20 -23.42
C ALA A 232 -4.89 -9.85 -24.78
N SER A 233 -6.13 -10.30 -25.02
CA SER A 233 -6.47 -11.10 -26.19
C SER A 233 -7.43 -10.37 -27.11
N CYS A 234 -7.31 -10.65 -28.41
CA CYS A 234 -8.24 -10.15 -29.41
C CYS A 234 -8.63 -11.23 -30.42
N VAL A 235 -9.74 -11.00 -31.11
CA VAL A 235 -10.17 -11.77 -32.27
C VAL A 235 -10.49 -10.85 -33.45
N VAL A 236 -10.16 -11.31 -34.66
CA VAL A 236 -10.62 -10.73 -35.92
C VAL A 236 -11.44 -11.78 -36.63
N VAL A 237 -12.68 -11.44 -36.97
CA VAL A 237 -13.64 -12.34 -37.64
C VAL A 237 -14.03 -11.75 -38.98
N ASP A 238 -13.92 -12.54 -40.04
CA ASP A 238 -14.36 -12.18 -41.39
C ASP A 238 -14.62 -13.44 -42.23
N ASP A 239 -15.10 -13.27 -43.46
CA ASP A 239 -15.23 -14.37 -44.43
C ASP A 239 -13.86 -14.92 -44.87
N GLU A 240 -12.84 -14.07 -44.92
CA GLU A 240 -11.46 -14.42 -45.26
C GLU A 240 -10.49 -13.65 -44.36
N VAL A 241 -9.75 -14.36 -43.50
CA VAL A 241 -8.80 -13.77 -42.56
C VAL A 241 -7.41 -14.37 -42.78
N PRO A 242 -6.50 -13.66 -43.48
CA PRO A 242 -5.16 -14.18 -43.69
C PRO A 242 -4.36 -14.21 -42.37
N LEU A 243 -3.46 -15.19 -42.24
CA LEU A 243 -2.59 -15.33 -41.06
C LEU A 243 -1.79 -14.06 -40.75
N ASP A 244 -1.45 -13.28 -41.78
CA ASP A 244 -0.72 -12.02 -41.66
C ASP A 244 -1.48 -10.93 -40.90
N VAL A 245 -2.81 -11.04 -40.74
CA VAL A 245 -3.56 -10.16 -39.83
C VAL A 245 -3.03 -10.31 -38.40
N GLY A 246 -2.71 -11.54 -37.97
CA GLY A 246 -2.13 -11.77 -36.64
C GLY A 246 -0.77 -11.11 -36.46
N LYS A 247 0.08 -11.11 -37.50
CA LYS A 247 1.37 -10.40 -37.50
C LYS A 247 1.18 -8.89 -37.41
N ALA A 248 0.30 -8.33 -38.25
CA ALA A 248 0.03 -6.90 -38.29
C ALA A 248 -0.57 -6.37 -36.98
N VAL A 249 -1.48 -7.15 -36.36
CA VAL A 249 -2.03 -6.81 -35.05
C VAL A 249 -0.96 -6.87 -33.96
N ALA A 250 -0.11 -7.91 -33.96
CA ALA A 250 0.98 -8.04 -33.00
C ALA A 250 1.95 -6.84 -33.10
N GLU A 251 2.39 -6.50 -34.30
CA GLU A 251 3.30 -5.38 -34.57
C GLU A 251 2.67 -4.05 -34.15
N GLY A 252 1.46 -3.73 -34.65
CA GLY A 252 0.78 -2.47 -34.32
C GLY A 252 0.48 -2.31 -32.83
N LEU A 253 0.21 -3.41 -32.12
CA LEU A 253 0.01 -3.39 -30.67
C LEU A 253 1.33 -3.13 -29.93
N LEU A 254 2.39 -3.87 -30.27
CA LEU A 254 3.65 -3.85 -29.52
C LEU A 254 4.51 -2.62 -29.85
N GLU A 255 4.39 -2.02 -31.03
CA GLU A 255 5.07 -0.76 -31.37
C GLU A 255 4.69 0.39 -30.43
N HIS A 256 3.44 0.43 -29.95
CA HIS A 256 2.98 1.41 -28.95
C HIS A 256 3.79 1.34 -27.64
N PHE A 257 4.44 0.21 -27.38
CA PHE A 257 5.24 -0.06 -26.19
C PHE A 257 6.75 0.08 -26.44
N GLY A 258 7.16 0.56 -27.61
CA GLY A 258 8.58 0.78 -27.94
C GLY A 258 9.32 -0.48 -28.41
N PHE A 259 8.62 -1.58 -28.66
CA PHE A 259 9.20 -2.71 -29.38
C PHE A 259 9.40 -2.31 -30.84
N SER A 260 10.56 -2.65 -31.40
CA SER A 260 10.99 -2.15 -32.73
C SER A 260 11.33 -3.25 -33.72
N ARG A 261 11.45 -4.51 -33.26
CA ARG A 261 11.81 -5.64 -34.11
C ARG A 261 11.02 -6.86 -33.69
N PHE A 262 10.48 -7.57 -34.67
CA PHE A 262 9.61 -8.71 -34.47
C PHE A 262 10.13 -9.94 -35.23
N ARG A 263 9.95 -11.11 -34.64
CA ARG A 263 10.23 -12.41 -35.23
C ARG A 263 9.03 -13.31 -34.96
N PHE A 264 8.53 -13.91 -36.03
CA PHE A 264 7.40 -14.82 -35.99
C PHE A 264 7.92 -16.23 -36.20
N ARG A 265 7.63 -17.13 -35.26
CA ARG A 265 8.07 -18.53 -35.31
C ARG A 265 6.87 -19.46 -35.20
N PRO A 266 6.77 -20.51 -36.03
CA PRO A 266 5.75 -21.53 -35.82
C PRO A 266 5.89 -22.17 -34.44
N ASP A 267 4.78 -22.33 -33.73
CA ASP A 267 4.75 -23.02 -32.43
C ASP A 267 4.78 -24.54 -32.65
N GLU A 268 5.62 -25.26 -31.90
CA GLU A 268 5.73 -26.71 -31.96
C GLU A 268 4.53 -27.43 -31.33
N LYS A 269 3.81 -26.79 -30.39
CA LYS A 269 2.69 -27.38 -29.63
C LYS A 269 1.50 -27.76 -30.53
N LYS A 270 1.30 -27.04 -31.64
CA LYS A 270 0.23 -27.28 -32.64
C LYS A 270 -1.11 -27.68 -32.00
N SER A 271 -1.62 -26.81 -31.13
CA SER A 271 -2.84 -27.03 -30.37
C SER A 271 -4.04 -27.22 -31.30
N LYS A 272 -4.92 -28.17 -30.98
CA LYS A 272 -5.96 -28.63 -31.93
C LYS A 272 -7.08 -27.62 -32.20
N TYR A 273 -7.20 -26.59 -31.36
CA TYR A 273 -8.13 -25.48 -31.57
C TYR A 273 -7.68 -24.49 -32.66
N TYR A 274 -6.44 -24.58 -33.15
CA TYR A 274 -5.93 -23.81 -34.29
C TYR A 274 -5.82 -24.67 -35.55
N ILE A 275 -5.91 -24.02 -36.73
CA ILE A 275 -5.62 -24.64 -38.02
C ILE A 275 -4.15 -25.08 -38.02
N PRO A 276 -3.82 -26.31 -38.45
CA PRO A 276 -2.44 -26.77 -38.53
C PRO A 276 -1.54 -25.82 -39.32
N GLY A 277 -0.42 -25.43 -38.71
CA GLY A 277 0.56 -24.51 -39.32
C GLY A 277 0.28 -23.02 -39.11
N THR A 278 -0.81 -22.65 -38.44
CA THR A 278 -1.15 -21.24 -38.20
C THR A 278 -0.70 -20.73 -36.83
N GLN A 279 -0.56 -21.61 -35.83
CA GLN A 279 -0.09 -21.22 -34.49
C GLN A 279 1.33 -20.65 -34.56
N THR A 280 1.48 -19.40 -34.15
CA THR A 280 2.70 -18.62 -34.31
C THR A 280 3.05 -17.89 -33.01
N GLU A 281 4.26 -18.11 -32.51
CA GLU A 281 4.87 -17.35 -31.42
C GLU A 281 5.46 -16.04 -31.94
N VAL A 282 5.26 -14.96 -31.18
CA VAL A 282 5.77 -13.63 -31.45
C VAL A 282 6.89 -13.31 -30.48
N TYR A 283 8.11 -13.22 -31.02
CA TYR A 283 9.28 -12.72 -30.30
C TYR A 283 9.49 -11.25 -30.65
N ALA A 284 9.59 -10.40 -29.64
CA ALA A 284 9.81 -8.97 -29.81
C ALA A 284 11.09 -8.54 -29.09
N TYR A 285 11.81 -7.58 -29.69
CA TYR A 285 13.00 -6.97 -29.09
C TYR A 285 12.67 -5.58 -28.54
N HIS A 286 12.95 -5.37 -27.25
CA HIS A 286 12.85 -4.07 -26.61
C HIS A 286 14.24 -3.45 -26.37
N PRO A 287 14.53 -2.24 -26.87
CA PRO A 287 15.85 -1.62 -26.74
C PRO A 287 16.38 -1.51 -25.31
N ARG A 288 15.49 -1.35 -24.32
CA ARG A 288 15.89 -1.24 -22.89
C ARG A 288 16.30 -2.58 -22.27
N LEU A 289 15.81 -3.71 -22.80
CA LEU A 289 16.17 -5.03 -22.27
C LEU A 289 17.40 -5.63 -22.95
N GLY A 290 17.64 -5.29 -24.22
CA GLY A 290 18.77 -5.83 -24.96
C GLY A 290 18.60 -7.29 -25.41
N GLU A 291 17.43 -7.89 -25.22
CA GLU A 291 17.15 -9.30 -25.56
C GLU A 291 15.82 -9.50 -26.31
N TRP A 292 15.64 -10.69 -26.89
CA TRP A 292 14.40 -11.11 -27.56
C TRP A 292 13.52 -11.87 -26.56
N VAL A 293 12.27 -11.43 -26.41
CA VAL A 293 11.32 -12.03 -25.48
C VAL A 293 10.08 -12.50 -26.24
N GLU A 294 9.62 -13.72 -25.96
CA GLU A 294 8.34 -14.22 -26.43
C GLU A 294 7.22 -13.47 -25.70
N ILE A 295 6.43 -12.67 -26.41
CA ILE A 295 5.47 -11.74 -25.80
C ILE A 295 4.01 -12.07 -26.14
N ALA A 296 3.78 -12.75 -27.24
CA ALA A 296 2.45 -13.08 -27.71
C ALA A 296 2.42 -14.38 -28.52
N THR A 297 1.24 -14.95 -28.67
CA THR A 297 0.97 -16.08 -29.54
C THR A 297 -0.34 -15.82 -30.29
N PHE A 298 -0.41 -16.17 -31.56
CA PHE A 298 -1.62 -16.05 -32.36
C PHE A 298 -1.82 -17.26 -33.29
N GLY A 299 -3.03 -17.38 -33.86
CA GLY A 299 -3.35 -18.39 -34.87
C GLY A 299 -4.77 -18.21 -35.42
N LEU A 300 -5.14 -19.05 -36.39
CA LEU A 300 -6.50 -19.10 -36.95
C LEU A 300 -7.26 -20.27 -36.34
N TYR A 301 -8.42 -20.03 -35.74
CA TYR A 301 -9.21 -21.10 -35.13
C TYR A 301 -9.57 -22.19 -36.14
N SER A 302 -9.53 -23.44 -35.68
CA SER A 302 -9.86 -24.61 -36.48
C SER A 302 -11.34 -24.58 -36.89
N PRO A 303 -11.68 -24.77 -38.18
CA PRO A 303 -13.06 -24.89 -38.65
C PRO A 303 -13.84 -26.00 -37.91
N ILE A 304 -13.16 -27.05 -37.46
CA ILE A 304 -13.77 -28.11 -36.66
C ILE A 304 -14.30 -27.54 -35.35
N ALA A 305 -13.46 -26.81 -34.62
CA ALA A 305 -13.85 -26.17 -33.37
C ALA A 305 -14.94 -25.12 -33.59
N LEU A 306 -14.81 -24.26 -34.62
CA LEU A 306 -15.79 -23.24 -34.97
C LEU A 306 -17.17 -23.83 -35.28
N SER A 307 -17.21 -24.95 -36.02
CA SER A 307 -18.46 -25.64 -36.37
C SER A 307 -19.24 -26.16 -35.17
N MET A 308 -18.56 -26.51 -34.06
CA MET A 308 -19.20 -26.94 -32.81
C MET A 308 -19.98 -25.81 -32.10
N TYR A 309 -19.77 -24.57 -32.55
CA TYR A 309 -20.44 -23.36 -32.09
C TYR A 309 -21.31 -22.70 -33.17
N GLY A 310 -21.49 -23.36 -34.32
CA GLY A 310 -22.28 -22.82 -35.44
C GLY A 310 -21.61 -21.66 -36.18
N ILE A 311 -20.32 -21.41 -35.97
CA ILE A 311 -19.60 -20.29 -36.58
C ILE A 311 -19.09 -20.72 -37.97
N ASP A 312 -19.54 -20.01 -39.01
CA ASP A 312 -19.19 -20.26 -40.41
C ASP A 312 -18.09 -19.31 -40.96
N LYS A 313 -17.53 -18.45 -40.10
CA LYS A 313 -16.51 -17.44 -40.43
C LYS A 313 -15.10 -17.90 -40.06
N GLU A 314 -14.09 -17.25 -40.64
CA GLU A 314 -12.71 -17.40 -40.21
C GLU A 314 -12.41 -16.48 -39.02
N VAL A 315 -11.62 -16.97 -38.06
CA VAL A 315 -11.31 -16.25 -36.83
C VAL A 315 -9.82 -16.30 -36.53
N MET A 316 -9.15 -15.14 -36.58
CA MET A 316 -7.80 -14.99 -36.05
C MET A 316 -7.88 -14.61 -34.58
N ASN A 317 -7.13 -15.30 -33.72
CA ASN A 317 -6.97 -14.96 -32.33
C ASN A 317 -5.51 -14.63 -32.01
N LEU A 318 -5.28 -13.57 -31.24
CA LEU A 318 -4.00 -13.22 -30.67
C LEU A 318 -4.14 -13.07 -29.15
N GLY A 319 -3.14 -13.52 -28.41
CA GLY A 319 -3.06 -13.38 -26.96
C GLY A 319 -1.69 -12.86 -26.54
N VAL A 320 -1.70 -11.80 -25.72
CA VAL A 320 -0.50 -11.21 -25.10
C VAL A 320 -0.57 -11.43 -23.59
N GLY A 321 0.52 -11.89 -22.98
CA GLY A 321 0.65 -11.94 -21.52
C GLY A 321 0.95 -10.56 -20.96
N VAL A 322 0.02 -9.95 -20.24
CA VAL A 322 0.16 -8.56 -19.78
C VAL A 322 1.30 -8.42 -18.77
N GLU A 323 1.42 -9.35 -17.84
CA GLU A 323 2.49 -9.36 -16.84
C GLU A 323 3.87 -9.33 -17.51
N ARG A 324 4.04 -10.05 -18.61
CA ARG A 324 5.31 -10.08 -19.34
C ARG A 324 5.63 -8.73 -20.00
N VAL A 325 4.61 -8.08 -20.58
CA VAL A 325 4.77 -6.70 -21.10
C VAL A 325 5.14 -5.74 -19.98
N ALA A 326 4.45 -5.85 -18.83
CA ALA A 326 4.72 -5.00 -17.67
C ALA A 326 6.15 -5.18 -17.15
N MET A 327 6.63 -6.42 -17.06
CA MET A 327 8.02 -6.70 -16.66
C MET A 327 9.03 -6.06 -17.60
N VAL A 328 8.83 -6.20 -18.91
CA VAL A 328 9.72 -5.62 -19.94
C VAL A 328 9.78 -4.10 -19.84
N LEU A 329 8.64 -3.44 -19.70
CA LEU A 329 8.55 -1.97 -19.65
C LEU A 329 9.24 -1.38 -18.41
N ASN A 330 9.19 -2.12 -17.30
CA ASN A 330 9.65 -1.66 -15.99
C ASN A 330 10.97 -2.31 -15.54
N GLN A 331 11.57 -3.17 -16.37
CA GLN A 331 12.83 -3.88 -16.10
C GLN A 331 12.76 -4.78 -14.86
N GLU A 332 11.56 -5.34 -14.60
CA GLU A 332 11.35 -6.27 -13.51
C GLU A 332 11.75 -7.68 -13.91
N ARG A 333 12.40 -8.40 -13.00
CA ARG A 333 12.92 -9.76 -13.24
C ARG A 333 12.06 -10.86 -12.64
N ASP A 334 11.22 -10.53 -11.67
CA ASP A 334 10.34 -11.47 -10.99
C ASP A 334 8.90 -10.94 -11.01
N VAL A 335 8.01 -11.68 -11.68
CA VAL A 335 6.59 -11.34 -11.79
C VAL A 335 5.91 -11.24 -10.42
N ARG A 336 6.36 -12.01 -9.42
CA ARG A 336 5.75 -12.04 -8.09
C ARG A 336 6.06 -10.76 -7.33
N GLU A 337 7.29 -10.27 -7.43
CA GLU A 337 7.69 -8.96 -6.87
C GLU A 337 6.95 -7.81 -7.57
N MET A 338 6.82 -7.87 -8.89
CA MET A 338 6.11 -6.85 -9.65
C MET A 338 4.59 -6.81 -9.35
N VAL A 339 3.94 -7.97 -9.25
CA VAL A 339 2.47 -8.07 -9.08
C VAL A 339 2.05 -7.98 -7.61
N TYR A 340 2.89 -8.46 -6.69
CA TYR A 340 2.61 -8.47 -5.26
C TYR A 340 3.80 -7.90 -4.46
N PRO A 341 4.18 -6.63 -4.68
CA PRO A 341 5.36 -6.03 -4.05
C PRO A 341 5.26 -6.00 -2.52
N GLN A 342 4.05 -5.90 -1.97
CA GLN A 342 3.79 -5.95 -0.53
C GLN A 342 4.08 -7.32 0.13
N ILE A 343 4.18 -8.39 -0.66
CA ILE A 343 4.45 -9.75 -0.19
C ILE A 343 5.89 -10.15 -0.47
N TYR A 344 6.35 -9.94 -1.72
CA TYR A 344 7.64 -10.47 -2.17
C TYR A 344 8.76 -9.44 -2.22
N SER A 345 8.46 -8.15 -2.45
CA SER A 345 9.50 -7.14 -2.52
C SER A 345 9.99 -6.73 -1.14
N SER A 346 11.26 -6.35 -1.07
CA SER A 346 11.82 -5.75 0.14
C SER A 346 11.26 -4.34 0.32
N TRP A 347 10.39 -4.15 1.32
CA TRP A 347 9.85 -2.83 1.66
C TRP A 347 10.98 -1.82 1.91
N SER A 348 10.81 -0.58 1.48
CA SER A 348 11.82 0.47 1.64
C SER A 348 11.22 1.76 2.15
N LEU A 349 11.99 2.48 2.96
CA LEU A 349 11.72 3.86 3.34
C LEU A 349 12.80 4.74 2.73
N SER A 350 12.38 5.81 2.07
CA SER A 350 13.28 6.89 1.68
C SER A 350 13.71 7.69 2.91
N ASP A 351 14.83 8.39 2.82
CA ASP A 351 15.30 9.32 3.87
C ASP A 351 14.21 10.33 4.26
N ARG A 352 13.36 10.71 3.30
CA ARG A 352 12.23 11.60 3.53
C ARG A 352 11.07 10.93 4.25
N ASP A 353 10.83 9.64 4.03
CA ASP A 353 9.83 8.89 4.82
C ASP A 353 10.26 8.81 6.29
N ILE A 354 11.56 8.57 6.53
CA ILE A 354 12.12 8.54 7.89
C ILE A 354 12.02 9.93 8.54
N ALA A 355 12.26 11.00 7.77
CA ALA A 355 12.14 12.38 8.27
C ALA A 355 10.73 12.72 8.78
N GLU A 356 9.69 12.20 8.12
CA GLU A 356 8.29 12.36 8.55
C GLU A 356 7.96 11.62 9.84
N MET A 357 8.64 10.48 10.04
CA MET A 357 8.44 9.60 11.19
C MET A 357 9.23 10.08 12.41
N LEU A 358 10.17 11.03 12.25
CA LEU A 358 10.96 11.63 13.32
C LEU A 358 10.29 12.92 13.82
N ARG A 359 9.95 12.95 15.12
CA ARG A 359 9.24 14.08 15.75
C ARG A 359 9.90 14.51 17.04
N ILE A 360 9.62 15.75 17.47
CA ILE A 360 9.91 16.21 18.83
C ILE A 360 8.81 15.68 19.74
N ASN A 361 9.18 14.95 20.79
CA ASN A 361 8.26 14.23 21.66
C ASN A 361 7.42 15.19 22.52
N LEU A 362 8.08 16.07 23.29
CA LEU A 362 7.45 17.06 24.14
C LEU A 362 7.57 18.44 23.50
N HIS A 363 6.45 19.05 23.12
CA HIS A 363 6.42 20.36 22.49
C HIS A 363 5.38 21.26 23.17
N PRO A 364 5.68 22.54 23.45
CA PRO A 364 4.76 23.43 24.15
C PRO A 364 3.43 23.56 23.41
N VAL A 365 2.35 23.45 24.18
CA VAL A 365 0.97 23.43 23.70
C VAL A 365 0.42 24.85 23.57
N THR A 366 0.78 25.72 24.52
CA THR A 366 0.24 27.08 24.62
C THR A 366 1.04 28.08 23.80
N SER A 367 0.47 29.27 23.56
CA SER A 367 1.22 30.38 22.96
C SER A 367 2.37 30.84 23.85
N ASP A 368 2.15 30.89 25.15
CA ASP A 368 3.11 31.36 26.14
C ASP A 368 4.32 30.42 26.19
N GLY A 369 4.09 29.10 26.18
CA GLY A 369 5.17 28.12 26.13
C GLY A 369 5.97 28.17 24.83
N ARG A 370 5.34 28.46 23.69
CA ARG A 370 6.08 28.66 22.42
C ARG A 370 6.92 29.92 22.44
N GLU A 371 6.42 31.01 23.01
CA GLU A 371 7.21 32.23 23.21
C GLU A 371 8.37 31.99 24.18
N LEU A 372 8.13 31.23 25.25
CA LEU A 372 9.18 30.85 26.20
C LEU A 372 10.25 29.98 25.53
N MET A 373 9.85 29.00 24.70
CA MET A 373 10.77 28.19 23.90
C MET A 373 11.66 29.07 23.02
N GLU A 374 11.09 30.06 22.32
CA GLU A 374 11.88 31.00 21.50
C GLU A 374 12.86 31.82 22.34
N ARG A 375 12.44 32.31 23.51
CA ARG A 375 13.33 33.04 24.44
C ARG A 375 14.46 32.17 24.98
N ILE A 376 14.20 30.90 25.27
CA ILE A 376 15.23 29.93 25.68
C ILE A 376 16.28 29.82 24.57
N ILE A 377 15.85 29.62 23.31
CA ILE A 377 16.73 29.53 22.15
C ILE A 377 17.55 30.82 21.98
N GLU A 378 16.91 31.99 22.03
CA GLU A 378 17.59 33.29 21.88
C GLU A 378 18.64 33.51 22.98
N THR A 379 18.32 33.18 24.23
CA THR A 379 19.24 33.30 25.37
C THR A 379 20.43 32.37 25.21
N TRP A 380 20.17 31.13 24.80
CA TRP A 380 21.20 30.14 24.53
C TRP A 380 22.11 30.55 23.37
N GLU A 381 21.56 31.05 22.27
CA GLU A 381 22.36 31.53 21.14
C GLU A 381 23.24 32.74 21.51
N ALA A 382 22.74 33.64 22.36
CA ALA A 382 23.49 34.83 22.80
C ALA A 382 24.61 34.52 23.81
N HIS A 383 24.45 33.48 24.63
CA HIS A 383 25.30 33.26 25.80
C HIS A 383 25.96 31.87 25.87
N ALA A 384 25.85 31.04 24.84
CA ALA A 384 26.38 29.66 24.81
C ALA A 384 27.82 29.53 25.31
N ASP A 385 28.69 30.47 24.95
CA ASP A 385 30.12 30.44 25.24
C ASP A 385 30.52 31.11 26.57
N ALA A 386 29.55 31.55 27.38
CA ALA A 386 29.82 32.16 28.66
C ALA A 386 30.56 31.18 29.60
N ALA A 387 31.65 31.64 30.21
CA ALA A 387 32.42 30.85 31.16
C ALA A 387 31.62 30.60 32.44
N SER A 388 31.59 29.35 32.89
CA SER A 388 30.86 28.94 34.08
C SER A 388 31.66 29.16 35.38
N PRO A 389 31.00 29.35 36.54
CA PRO A 389 29.55 29.32 36.76
C PRO A 389 28.85 30.58 36.22
N CYS A 390 27.71 30.42 35.57
CA CYS A 390 26.96 31.51 34.97
C CYS A 390 25.44 31.29 35.08
N SER A 391 24.67 32.38 35.04
CA SER A 391 23.21 32.38 35.08
C SER A 391 22.68 33.56 34.26
N PHE A 392 21.75 33.28 33.36
CA PHE A 392 21.12 34.27 32.49
C PHE A 392 19.60 34.16 32.61
N GLU A 393 18.93 35.30 32.86
CA GLU A 393 17.48 35.35 32.92
C GLU A 393 16.89 35.20 31.52
N VAL A 394 16.11 34.14 31.32
CA VAL A 394 15.41 33.85 30.05
C VAL A 394 14.05 34.55 30.03
N TYR A 395 13.33 34.47 31.15
CA TYR A 395 11.99 35.04 31.28
C TYR A 395 11.67 35.37 32.72
N SER A 396 11.11 36.55 32.96
CA SER A 396 10.40 36.82 34.20
C SER A 396 9.13 37.60 33.96
N GLY A 397 8.01 37.05 34.41
CA GLY A 397 6.71 37.63 34.14
C GLY A 397 5.57 36.67 34.45
N GLU A 398 4.38 37.05 34.01
CA GLU A 398 3.20 36.20 34.09
C GLU A 398 3.23 35.15 32.97
N PHE A 399 2.97 33.90 33.30
CA PHE A 399 2.96 32.76 32.38
C PHE A 399 1.81 31.86 32.81
N LEU A 400 0.83 31.64 31.92
CA LEU A 400 -0.40 30.90 32.24
C LEU A 400 -1.09 31.37 33.54
N GLY A 401 -1.09 32.68 33.78
CA GLY A 401 -1.71 33.31 34.95
C GLY A 401 -0.89 33.26 36.25
N ARG A 402 0.35 32.75 36.22
CA ARG A 402 1.26 32.72 37.39
C ARG A 402 2.56 33.46 37.12
N LYS A 403 3.13 34.11 38.13
CA LYS A 403 4.44 34.76 37.98
C LYS A 403 5.55 33.72 38.10
N ILE A 404 6.37 33.59 37.06
CA ILE A 404 7.53 32.70 37.03
C ILE A 404 8.83 33.49 36.82
N LYS A 405 9.94 32.85 37.19
CA LYS A 405 11.29 33.21 36.76
C LYS A 405 11.93 31.99 36.11
N VAL A 406 12.49 32.16 34.93
CA VAL A 406 13.19 31.13 34.17
C VAL A 406 14.61 31.62 33.93
N ASP A 407 15.60 30.81 34.32
CA ASP A 407 17.01 31.10 34.15
C ASP A 407 17.69 29.94 33.42
N ALA A 408 18.62 30.26 32.51
CA ALA A 408 19.58 29.33 31.95
C ALA A 408 20.86 29.36 32.81
N VAL A 409 21.28 28.20 33.33
CA VAL A 409 22.34 28.12 34.34
C VAL A 409 23.38 27.06 34.01
N GLU A 410 24.61 27.33 34.42
CA GLU A 410 25.67 26.32 34.53
C GLU A 410 26.43 26.55 35.83
N VAL A 411 26.46 25.54 36.68
CA VAL A 411 26.97 25.61 38.06
C VAL A 411 28.36 25.00 38.20
N GLU A 412 28.74 24.08 37.31
CA GLU A 412 30.06 23.44 37.33
C GLU A 412 31.11 24.43 36.86
N LYS A 413 32.31 24.42 37.46
CA LYS A 413 33.40 25.35 37.12
C LYS A 413 34.21 24.85 35.92
N ASN A 414 34.83 25.76 35.17
CA ASN A 414 35.71 25.46 34.03
C ASN A 414 35.00 24.79 32.82
N THR A 415 33.71 25.08 32.64
CA THR A 415 32.94 24.72 31.44
C THR A 415 32.28 25.97 30.84
N ARG A 416 31.35 25.79 29.91
CA ARG A 416 30.54 26.84 29.28
C ARG A 416 29.06 26.62 29.59
N LEU A 417 28.23 27.64 29.33
CA LEU A 417 26.78 27.55 29.51
C LEU A 417 26.15 26.36 28.77
N LEU A 418 26.64 26.04 27.57
CA LEU A 418 26.16 24.93 26.75
C LEU A 418 27.29 24.03 26.28
N GLY A 419 27.00 22.74 26.21
CA GLY A 419 27.87 21.76 25.57
C GLY A 419 27.95 21.96 24.04
N PRO A 420 29.07 21.55 23.41
CA PRO A 420 29.32 21.83 22.00
C PRO A 420 28.35 21.12 21.04
N ALA A 421 27.71 20.02 21.45
CA ALA A 421 26.81 19.26 20.59
C ALA A 421 25.42 19.90 20.45
N VAL A 422 25.08 20.90 21.27
CA VAL A 422 23.77 21.59 21.20
C VAL A 422 23.53 22.23 19.81
N TRP A 423 24.61 22.56 19.10
CA TRP A 423 24.58 23.12 17.76
C TRP A 423 24.36 22.10 16.63
N ASN A 424 24.37 20.80 16.95
CA ASN A 424 24.20 19.77 15.94
C ASN A 424 22.80 19.85 15.34
N THR A 425 22.74 19.61 14.03
CA THR A 425 21.49 19.51 13.27
C THR A 425 21.28 18.06 12.86
N ILE A 426 20.04 17.59 12.91
CA ILE A 426 19.73 16.21 12.56
C ILE A 426 19.59 16.09 11.04
N TYR A 427 20.35 15.17 10.48
CA TYR A 427 20.29 14.79 9.07
C TYR A 427 19.86 13.33 8.94
N ILE A 428 19.28 13.02 7.79
CA ILE A 428 18.98 11.64 7.40
C ILE A 428 19.66 11.35 6.08
N HIS A 429 20.43 10.27 6.01
CA HIS A 429 21.17 9.89 4.82
C HIS A 429 21.31 8.38 4.70
N ASP A 430 20.85 7.81 3.59
CA ASP A 430 20.89 6.36 3.30
C ASP A 430 20.29 5.53 4.44
N GLY A 431 19.16 6.00 4.97
CA GLY A 431 18.47 5.36 6.10
C GLY A 431 19.06 5.64 7.48
N ASN A 432 20.21 6.31 7.60
CA ASN A 432 20.83 6.63 8.89
C ASN A 432 20.30 7.97 9.43
N ILE A 433 20.16 8.09 10.74
CA ILE A 433 19.82 9.35 11.43
C ILE A 433 21.07 9.86 12.15
N LEU A 434 21.54 11.05 11.78
CA LEU A 434 22.87 11.55 12.16
C LEU A 434 22.80 12.95 12.76
N GLY A 435 23.52 13.15 13.86
CA GLY A 435 23.75 14.45 14.47
C GLY A 435 24.95 15.14 13.83
N VAL A 436 24.70 16.09 12.93
CA VAL A 436 25.75 16.74 12.14
C VAL A 436 26.13 18.08 12.78
N PRO A 437 27.39 18.27 13.23
CA PRO A 437 27.86 19.56 13.72
C PRO A 437 27.99 20.58 12.58
N PRO A 438 27.86 21.89 12.86
CA PRO A 438 27.90 22.94 11.84
C PRO A 438 29.30 23.16 11.22
N GLY A 439 30.37 22.70 11.87
CA GLY A 439 31.76 22.82 11.39
C GLY A 439 32.38 21.47 10.99
N THR A 440 33.56 21.51 10.35
CA THR A 440 34.23 20.33 9.75
C THR A 440 35.21 19.60 10.68
N GLY A 441 35.15 19.85 12.00
CA GLY A 441 36.17 19.41 12.95
C GLY A 441 36.01 17.98 13.50
N LEU A 442 34.82 17.37 13.32
CA LEU A 442 34.44 16.05 13.85
C LEU A 442 33.73 15.23 12.78
N ASP A 443 34.33 15.17 11.60
CA ASP A 443 33.70 14.65 10.39
C ASP A 443 34.05 13.15 10.21
N THR A 444 33.12 12.26 10.55
CA THR A 444 33.15 10.87 10.05
C THR A 444 32.74 10.86 8.57
N GLU A 445 33.08 9.80 7.83
CA GLU A 445 32.71 9.70 6.41
C GLU A 445 31.19 9.83 6.21
N LEU A 446 30.39 9.25 7.10
CA LEU A 446 28.92 9.38 7.12
C LEU A 446 28.47 10.83 7.33
N ILE A 447 29.08 11.57 8.25
CA ILE A 447 28.73 12.98 8.52
C ILE A 447 29.07 13.86 7.31
N VAL A 448 30.22 13.64 6.66
CA VAL A 448 30.61 14.38 5.45
C VAL A 448 29.60 14.16 4.33
N ARG A 449 29.21 12.90 4.10
CA ARG A 449 28.21 12.56 3.07
C ARG A 449 26.83 13.12 3.42
N ALA A 450 26.39 12.98 4.66
CA ALA A 450 25.11 13.54 5.12
C ALA A 450 25.05 15.06 4.96
N ARG A 451 26.13 15.79 5.23
CA ARG A 451 26.18 17.25 5.02
C ARG A 451 26.03 17.63 3.55
N LYS A 452 26.55 16.82 2.63
CA LYS A 452 26.57 17.09 1.18
C LYS A 452 25.29 16.62 0.48
N GLU A 453 24.78 15.46 0.83
CA GLU A 453 23.75 14.71 0.09
C GLU A 453 22.56 14.30 0.97
N GLY A 454 22.69 14.38 2.29
CA GLY A 454 21.65 14.01 3.23
C GLY A 454 20.52 15.03 3.33
N LEU A 455 19.38 14.56 3.80
CA LEU A 455 18.20 15.36 4.07
C LEU A 455 18.35 16.04 5.43
N ASN A 456 18.45 17.37 5.43
CA ASN A 456 18.40 18.17 6.65
C ASN A 456 16.96 18.23 7.19
N THR A 457 16.76 17.77 8.42
CA THR A 457 15.43 17.76 9.05
C THR A 457 14.97 19.14 9.54
N GLY A 458 15.88 20.11 9.63
CA GLY A 458 15.66 21.43 10.22
C GLY A 458 15.56 21.43 11.74
N ILE A 459 15.81 20.30 12.40
CA ILE A 459 15.79 20.19 13.87
C ILE A 459 17.23 20.23 14.38
N ARG A 460 17.57 21.26 15.16
CA ARG A 460 18.80 21.28 15.96
C ARG A 460 18.55 20.66 17.33
N TYR A 461 19.60 20.19 17.97
CA TYR A 461 19.51 19.67 19.33
C TYR A 461 18.96 20.73 20.28
N MET A 462 19.45 21.97 20.15
CA MET A 462 18.94 23.13 20.87
C MET A 462 17.41 23.29 20.76
N ASP A 463 16.86 23.13 19.55
CA ASP A 463 15.43 23.33 19.31
C ASP A 463 14.60 22.29 20.06
N ALA A 464 15.04 21.03 20.06
CA ALA A 464 14.34 19.93 20.71
C ALA A 464 14.43 20.01 22.25
N LEU A 465 15.58 20.42 22.79
CA LEU A 465 15.78 20.64 24.23
C LEU A 465 15.00 21.86 24.74
N ALA A 466 14.95 22.95 23.97
CA ALA A 466 14.16 24.12 24.32
C ALA A 466 12.65 23.81 24.33
N ALA A 467 12.19 22.97 23.39
CA ALA A 467 10.81 22.49 23.35
C ALA A 467 10.46 21.67 24.60
N GLU A 468 11.36 20.77 25.04
CA GLU A 468 11.19 20.00 26.26
C GLU A 468 11.10 20.90 27.50
N ALA A 469 12.05 21.84 27.63
CA ALA A 469 12.12 22.74 28.78
C ALA A 469 10.85 23.60 28.88
N ALA A 470 10.41 24.21 27.77
CA ALA A 470 9.20 25.00 27.74
C ALA A 470 7.95 24.18 28.08
N TYR A 471 7.81 22.97 27.51
CA TYR A 471 6.70 22.07 27.82
C TYR A 471 6.68 21.66 29.31
N ARG A 472 7.84 21.32 29.89
CA ARG A 472 7.93 20.96 31.31
C ARG A 472 7.62 22.13 32.24
N ILE A 473 7.91 23.36 31.83
CA ILE A 473 7.52 24.57 32.58
C ILE A 473 6.00 24.80 32.48
N GLU A 474 5.37 24.59 31.31
CA GLU A 474 3.91 24.56 31.19
C GLU A 474 3.30 23.53 32.14
N GLU A 475 3.84 22.31 32.13
CA GLU A 475 3.39 21.22 32.99
C GLU A 475 3.55 21.57 34.49
N MET A 476 4.69 22.12 34.90
CA MET A 476 4.94 22.59 36.27
C MET A 476 3.87 23.57 36.72
N VAL A 477 3.58 24.59 35.91
CA VAL A 477 2.60 25.64 36.24
C VAL A 477 1.18 25.07 36.35
N VAL A 478 0.83 24.13 35.47
CA VAL A 478 -0.49 23.48 35.48
C VAL A 478 -0.64 22.54 36.69
N ARG A 479 0.40 21.76 37.03
CA ARG A 479 0.41 20.90 38.23
C ARG A 479 0.42 21.70 39.53
N GLY A 480 0.93 22.93 39.48
CA GLY A 480 1.05 23.82 40.63
C GLY A 480 2.33 23.62 41.44
N ASP A 481 3.36 23.03 40.83
CA ASP A 481 4.67 22.82 41.45
C ASP A 481 5.43 24.16 41.60
N GLU A 482 6.25 24.27 42.65
CA GLU A 482 6.95 25.52 42.98
C GLU A 482 8.21 25.76 42.14
N LYS A 483 8.87 24.69 41.71
CA LYS A 483 10.11 24.76 40.94
C LYS A 483 10.28 23.53 40.04
N VAL A 484 10.99 23.73 38.94
CA VAL A 484 11.45 22.65 38.06
C VAL A 484 12.88 22.93 37.59
N GLU A 485 13.71 21.89 37.57
CA GLU A 485 15.04 21.92 36.97
C GLU A 485 15.06 20.91 35.82
N ILE A 486 15.34 21.39 34.61
CA ILE A 486 15.48 20.57 33.40
C ILE A 486 16.95 20.56 33.03
N ARG A 487 17.61 19.41 33.25
CA ARG A 487 19.03 19.21 32.97
C ARG A 487 19.22 18.17 31.86
N SER A 488 19.97 18.55 30.82
CA SER A 488 20.41 17.64 29.75
C SER A 488 21.91 17.43 29.84
N THR A 489 22.38 16.19 29.72
CA THR A 489 23.81 15.84 29.91
C THR A 489 24.45 15.42 28.60
N ILE A 490 24.59 14.11 28.35
CA ILE A 490 25.18 13.56 27.12
C ILE A 490 24.09 12.84 26.34
N ALA A 491 23.86 13.25 25.10
CA ALA A 491 22.98 12.54 24.18
C ALA A 491 23.59 11.17 23.82
N ARG A 492 22.80 10.11 23.96
CA ARG A 492 23.12 8.75 23.50
C ARG A 492 22.05 8.18 22.59
N SER A 493 20.83 8.70 22.70
CA SER A 493 19.63 8.19 22.06
C SER A 493 18.70 9.34 21.65
N LEU A 494 17.66 9.02 20.87
CA LEU A 494 16.60 9.97 20.51
C LEU A 494 15.94 10.62 21.73
N SER A 495 15.66 9.84 22.78
CA SER A 495 14.97 10.33 23.98
C SER A 495 15.78 11.36 24.75
N ASP A 496 17.11 11.28 24.73
CA ASP A 496 17.98 12.27 25.38
C ASP A 496 17.92 13.66 24.72
N LEU A 497 17.35 13.73 23.50
CA LEU A 497 17.16 14.93 22.71
C LEU A 497 15.67 15.29 22.58
N ASN A 498 14.79 14.71 23.40
CA ASN A 498 13.35 14.92 23.28
C ASN A 498 12.81 14.57 21.88
N LEU A 499 13.35 13.52 21.27
CA LEU A 499 12.91 13.02 19.96
C LEU A 499 12.21 11.68 20.11
N THR A 500 11.28 11.42 19.21
CA THR A 500 10.63 10.13 19.03
C THR A 500 10.63 9.75 17.56
N LEU A 501 10.69 8.46 17.29
CA LEU A 501 10.68 7.88 15.96
C LEU A 501 9.57 6.83 15.90
N GLU A 502 8.72 6.89 14.89
CA GLU A 502 7.66 5.89 14.72
C GLU A 502 8.26 4.48 14.55
N ASP A 503 7.57 3.47 15.09
CA ASP A 503 8.01 2.07 15.09
C ASP A 503 8.39 1.54 13.70
N ALA A 504 7.70 2.00 12.65
CA ALA A 504 7.99 1.60 11.28
C ALA A 504 9.41 2.02 10.88
N ALA A 505 9.81 3.28 11.09
CA ALA A 505 11.17 3.72 10.82
C ALA A 505 12.19 3.02 11.73
N MET A 506 11.87 2.77 13.00
CA MET A 506 12.77 2.05 13.90
C MET A 506 13.04 0.63 13.41
N ARG A 507 12.00 -0.13 13.02
CA ARG A 507 12.15 -1.48 12.44
C ARG A 507 12.92 -1.45 11.13
N TYR A 508 12.70 -0.42 10.30
CA TYR A 508 13.42 -0.25 9.04
C TYR A 508 14.93 -0.09 9.27
N ILE A 509 15.31 0.82 10.17
CA ILE A 509 16.70 1.12 10.49
C ILE A 509 17.40 -0.12 11.03
N THR A 510 16.83 -0.75 12.07
CA THR A 510 17.41 -1.96 12.67
C THR A 510 17.46 -3.13 11.70
N GLY A 511 16.39 -3.35 10.92
CA GLY A 511 16.31 -4.44 9.96
C GLY A 511 17.24 -4.30 8.74
N ARG A 512 17.76 -3.08 8.49
CA ARG A 512 18.70 -2.79 7.40
C ARG A 512 20.11 -2.46 7.88
N ASP A 513 20.42 -2.74 9.15
CA ASP A 513 21.72 -2.45 9.76
C ASP A 513 22.14 -0.97 9.55
N ARG A 514 21.17 -0.07 9.74
CA ARG A 514 21.39 1.40 9.69
C ARG A 514 21.54 1.95 11.10
N GLU A 515 22.15 3.13 11.19
CA GLU A 515 22.55 3.73 12.47
C GLU A 515 21.70 4.94 12.85
N ILE A 516 21.47 5.08 14.16
CA ILE A 516 21.02 6.33 14.79
C ILE A 516 22.19 6.86 15.62
N ASP A 517 23.01 7.73 15.05
CA ASP A 517 24.12 8.36 15.75
C ASP A 517 23.82 9.82 16.04
N LEU A 518 23.25 10.03 17.23
CA LEU A 518 22.91 11.35 17.75
C LEU A 518 23.80 11.77 18.93
N ARG A 519 24.96 11.13 19.11
CA ARG A 519 25.76 11.30 20.33
C ARG A 519 26.39 12.68 20.45
N GLY A 520 26.48 13.18 21.68
CA GLY A 520 27.26 14.38 21.95
C GLY A 520 26.99 15.02 23.33
N PRO A 521 27.95 15.76 23.88
CA PRO A 521 27.77 16.49 25.14
C PRO A 521 26.87 17.73 24.93
N LEU A 522 25.69 17.71 25.57
CA LEU A 522 24.68 18.77 25.52
C LEU A 522 24.85 19.78 26.64
N PHE A 523 25.02 19.30 27.88
CA PHE A 523 25.19 20.09 29.12
C PHE A 523 24.42 21.41 29.11
N SER A 524 23.10 21.32 29.30
CA SER A 524 22.21 22.48 29.36
C SER A 524 21.28 22.36 30.55
N THR A 525 21.17 23.41 31.36
CA THR A 525 20.26 23.45 32.52
C THR A 525 19.35 24.67 32.44
N ILE A 526 18.03 24.42 32.51
CA ILE A 526 17.00 25.45 32.68
C ILE A 526 16.36 25.24 34.05
N THR A 527 16.32 26.31 34.85
CA THR A 527 15.59 26.32 36.11
C THR A 527 14.41 27.27 36.01
N CYS A 528 13.26 26.86 36.54
CA CYS A 528 12.10 27.73 36.68
C CYS A 528 11.57 27.67 38.10
N GLU A 529 11.22 28.83 38.65
CA GLU A 529 10.64 28.99 40.00
C GLU A 529 9.40 29.88 39.96
N LEU A 530 8.38 29.54 40.74
CA LEU A 530 7.24 30.42 41.00
C LEU A 530 7.70 31.61 41.85
N LYS A 531 7.43 32.83 41.39
CA LYS A 531 7.59 34.02 42.22
C LYS A 531 6.40 34.10 43.17
N SER A 532 6.61 33.82 44.45
CA SER A 532 5.61 34.10 45.49
C SER A 532 5.23 35.58 45.44
N GLY A 533 3.94 35.88 45.28
CA GLY A 533 3.46 37.25 45.28
C GLY A 533 3.75 37.91 46.63
N ARG A 534 4.51 39.02 46.60
CA ARG A 534 4.33 40.10 47.58
C ARG A 534 3.51 41.19 46.94
#